data_AF-A0A135TX51-F1
#
_entry.id   AF-A0A135TX51-F1
#
_cell.length_a   1.000
_cell.length_b   1.000
_cell.length_c   1.000
_cell.angle_alpha   90.00
_cell.angle_beta   90.00
_cell.angle_gamma   90.00
#
_symmetry.space_group_name_H-M   'P 1'
#
loop_
_entity.id
_entity.type
_entity.pdbx_description
1 polymer ?
#
loop_
_entity_poly.entity_id
_entity_poly.type
_entity_poly.pdbx_seq_one_letter_code
_entity_poly.pdbx_strand_id
1 'polypeptide(L)'
;MNWQNLWKEDQRSLINGTDTGFTGFFQPKYMNGTWGYQDPIACSNLAGFCSLTTNPSETFEASIWQYQFIVPHSTSTLIDLMGGDDAFVSRLNYFHASPLADISNEPVFLTVYLYHYAGRPGLSAERIHKYIPSAFNSSRGGLPGNDDSGAMGAFLAFSVMGLFPVAGQNVYLITPPFFEEVSVRSPVTGKNATIKCVGFDAAYKNIYVQSAKLDGEAYTKSWIGHEFFSQGKTLELTLGDKESDWGKSKEARPPSYVAVSKT
;
A
#
# COMPACT_ATOMS: atom_id res chain seq x y z
N MET A 1 -11.81 8.30 -16.08
CA MET A 1 -11.55 9.09 -14.84
C MET A 1 -10.44 10.09 -15.09
N ASN A 2 -10.39 11.23 -14.38
CA ASN A 2 -9.45 12.32 -14.71
C ASN A 2 -7.97 11.93 -14.64
N TRP A 3 -7.58 11.06 -13.69
CA TRP A 3 -6.19 10.63 -13.52
C TRP A 3 -5.63 9.91 -14.76
N GLN A 4 -6.49 9.18 -15.50
CA GLN A 4 -6.10 8.49 -16.74
C GLN A 4 -5.65 9.45 -17.84
N ASN A 5 -6.10 10.72 -17.80
CA ASN A 5 -5.67 11.73 -18.78
C ASN A 5 -4.18 12.07 -18.67
N LEU A 6 -3.55 11.72 -17.54
CA LEU A 6 -2.12 11.91 -17.27
C LEU A 6 -1.31 10.62 -17.47
N TRP A 7 -1.95 9.48 -17.78
CA TRP A 7 -1.24 8.23 -18.03
C TRP A 7 -0.69 8.20 -19.45
N LYS A 8 0.64 8.11 -19.58
CA LYS A 8 1.34 7.99 -20.87
C LYS A 8 1.90 6.57 -21.00
N GLU A 9 1.22 5.73 -21.77
CA GLU A 9 1.46 4.28 -21.89
C GLU A 9 2.88 3.91 -22.34
N ASP A 10 3.45 4.67 -23.26
CA ASP A 10 4.79 4.45 -23.83
C ASP A 10 5.90 5.14 -23.02
N GLN A 11 5.57 5.82 -21.91
CA GLN A 11 6.58 6.46 -21.08
C GLN A 11 7.47 5.39 -20.44
N ARG A 12 8.79 5.55 -20.54
CA ARG A 12 9.79 4.68 -19.92
C ARG A 12 10.41 5.37 -18.71
N SER A 13 11.03 4.60 -17.83
CA SER A 13 11.91 5.12 -16.78
C SER A 13 13.30 4.54 -16.95
N LEU A 14 14.31 5.40 -16.84
CA LEU A 14 15.72 5.05 -16.85
C LEU A 14 16.34 5.43 -15.51
N ILE A 15 17.29 4.63 -15.03
CA ILE A 15 18.13 4.93 -13.87
C ILE A 15 19.57 4.87 -14.35
N ASN A 16 20.28 6.00 -14.27
CA ASN A 16 21.67 6.12 -14.76
C ASN A 16 21.84 5.60 -16.20
N GLY A 17 20.89 5.94 -17.08
CA GLY A 17 20.90 5.52 -18.49
C GLY A 17 20.48 4.06 -18.73
N THR A 18 20.24 3.26 -17.68
CA THR A 18 19.75 1.89 -17.79
C THR A 18 18.23 1.88 -17.71
N ASP A 19 17.57 1.25 -18.68
CA ASP A 19 16.13 1.11 -18.68
C ASP A 19 15.64 0.19 -17.56
N THR A 20 14.59 0.60 -16.85
CA THR A 20 14.00 -0.19 -15.77
C THR A 20 13.19 -1.39 -16.26
N GLY A 21 12.85 -1.46 -17.55
CA GLY A 21 11.99 -2.48 -18.15
C GLY A 21 10.49 -2.20 -17.99
N PHE A 22 10.10 -1.16 -17.26
CA PHE A 22 8.71 -0.78 -17.05
C PHE A 22 8.30 0.37 -17.97
N THR A 23 7.09 0.29 -18.50
CA THR A 23 6.44 1.35 -19.29
C THR A 23 5.13 1.79 -18.63
N GLY A 24 4.60 2.91 -19.09
CA GLY A 24 3.37 3.50 -18.56
C GLY A 24 3.65 4.26 -17.27
N PHE A 25 3.68 5.58 -17.33
CA PHE A 25 3.85 6.44 -16.16
C PHE A 25 2.95 7.66 -16.26
N PHE A 26 2.64 8.28 -15.13
CA PHE A 26 2.08 9.62 -15.16
C PHE A 26 3.07 10.61 -15.77
N GLN A 27 2.56 11.53 -16.58
CA GLN A 27 3.30 12.62 -17.16
C GLN A 27 2.44 13.89 -17.17
N PRO A 28 3.05 15.07 -17.01
CA PRO A 28 2.31 16.33 -17.09
C PRO A 28 1.72 16.51 -18.49
N LYS A 29 0.62 17.24 -18.55
CA LYS A 29 -0.06 17.55 -19.81
C LYS A 29 -0.34 19.05 -19.88
N TYR A 30 0.14 19.68 -20.93
CA TYR A 30 -0.08 21.10 -21.16
C TYR A 30 -1.55 21.37 -21.51
N MET A 31 -2.00 22.62 -21.35
CA MET A 31 -3.38 23.03 -21.66
C MET A 31 -3.79 22.78 -23.12
N ASN A 32 -2.83 22.77 -24.04
CA ASN A 32 -3.06 22.45 -25.46
C ASN A 32 -3.16 20.92 -25.73
N GLY A 33 -3.07 20.09 -24.68
CA GLY A 33 -3.16 18.63 -24.76
C GLY A 33 -1.86 17.91 -25.10
N THR A 34 -0.75 18.61 -25.37
CA THR A 34 0.54 17.97 -25.61
C THR A 34 1.18 17.51 -24.30
N TRP A 35 1.97 16.44 -24.35
CA TRP A 35 2.67 15.91 -23.19
C TRP A 35 3.85 16.81 -22.82
N GLY A 36 3.99 17.09 -21.52
CA GLY A 36 5.27 17.51 -20.95
C GLY A 36 6.09 16.30 -20.55
N TYR A 37 7.26 16.54 -19.99
CA TYR A 37 8.15 15.49 -19.51
C TYR A 37 8.65 15.80 -18.10
N GLN A 38 8.46 14.84 -17.19
CA GLN A 38 9.21 14.73 -15.96
C GLN A 38 9.85 13.35 -15.90
N ASP A 39 11.14 13.29 -15.61
CA ASP A 39 11.84 12.04 -15.36
C ASP A 39 11.13 11.28 -14.22
N PRO A 40 10.69 10.03 -14.42
CA PRO A 40 9.97 9.29 -13.39
C PRO A 40 10.68 9.17 -12.05
N ILE A 41 12.01 9.29 -12.02
CA ILE A 41 12.81 9.21 -10.77
C ILE A 41 13.05 10.56 -10.10
N ALA A 42 12.70 11.68 -10.75
CA ALA A 42 12.88 13.01 -10.16
C ALA A 42 12.16 13.10 -8.81
N CYS A 43 12.79 13.70 -7.78
CA CYS A 43 12.28 13.74 -6.40
C CYS A 43 12.26 12.38 -5.66
N SER A 44 13.00 11.37 -6.12
CA SER A 44 13.30 10.15 -5.34
C SER A 44 14.68 10.25 -4.68
N ASN A 45 15.05 9.25 -3.86
CA ASN A 45 16.40 9.15 -3.28
C ASN A 45 17.52 8.94 -4.32
N LEU A 46 17.17 8.73 -5.59
CA LEU A 46 18.13 8.65 -6.71
C LEU A 46 18.33 9.99 -7.43
N ALA A 47 17.51 10.99 -7.13
CA ALA A 47 17.54 12.28 -7.81
C ALA A 47 18.39 13.31 -7.05
N GLY A 48 19.04 14.21 -7.80
CA GLY A 48 19.75 15.36 -7.23
C GLY A 48 18.85 16.55 -6.88
N PHE A 49 17.54 16.44 -7.13
CA PHE A 49 16.56 17.51 -6.93
C PHE A 49 15.22 16.95 -6.50
N CYS A 50 14.54 17.68 -5.61
CA CYS A 50 13.17 17.41 -5.19
C CYS A 50 12.44 18.72 -4.89
N SER A 51 11.17 18.83 -5.29
CA SER A 51 10.29 19.96 -4.96
C SER A 51 9.83 19.82 -3.51
N LEU A 52 10.27 20.71 -2.63
CA LEU A 52 9.97 20.68 -1.18
C LEU A 52 9.31 21.98 -0.68
N THR A 53 9.46 23.07 -1.43
CA THR A 53 9.03 24.41 -0.99
C THR A 53 8.60 25.26 -2.20
N THR A 54 9.16 26.47 -2.36
CA THR A 54 8.90 27.39 -3.47
C THR A 54 9.64 27.01 -4.76
N ASN A 55 10.11 25.76 -4.88
CA ASN A 55 10.82 25.20 -6.03
C ASN A 55 9.93 24.20 -6.80
N PRO A 56 8.88 24.67 -7.48
CA PRO A 56 7.83 23.80 -8.01
C PRO A 56 8.33 22.81 -9.06
N SER A 57 7.72 21.63 -9.05
CA SER A 57 7.82 20.60 -10.10
C SER A 57 6.44 19.94 -10.27
N GLU A 58 6.30 18.98 -11.19
CA GLU A 58 4.99 18.34 -11.44
C GLU A 58 4.57 17.41 -10.29
N THR A 59 5.53 16.97 -9.48
CA THR A 59 5.30 16.28 -8.21
C THR A 59 5.90 17.05 -7.04
N PHE A 60 5.34 16.86 -5.84
CA PHE A 60 5.77 17.49 -4.60
C PHE A 60 6.26 16.42 -3.62
N GLU A 61 7.47 16.58 -3.07
CA GLU A 61 8.13 15.70 -2.08
C GLU A 61 8.34 14.23 -2.45
N ALA A 62 7.85 13.78 -3.60
CA ALA A 62 7.99 12.41 -4.05
C ALA A 62 8.07 12.33 -5.58
N SER A 63 8.64 11.23 -6.05
CA SER A 63 8.76 10.94 -7.47
C SER A 63 7.48 10.43 -8.11
N ILE A 64 7.43 10.42 -9.45
CA ILE A 64 6.35 9.73 -10.17
C ILE A 64 6.37 8.24 -9.84
N TRP A 65 7.54 7.65 -9.59
CA TRP A 65 7.62 6.26 -9.12
C TRP A 65 6.84 6.00 -7.83
N GLN A 66 6.75 6.99 -6.94
CA GLN A 66 5.95 6.92 -5.72
C GLN A 66 4.48 7.29 -5.99
N TYR A 67 4.23 8.38 -6.71
CA TYR A 67 2.88 8.89 -6.99
C TYR A 67 2.04 7.99 -7.90
N GLN A 68 2.64 7.22 -8.81
CA GLN A 68 1.91 6.41 -9.79
C GLN A 68 0.96 5.39 -9.16
N PHE A 69 1.20 5.02 -7.90
CA PHE A 69 0.44 4.03 -7.16
C PHE A 69 -0.77 4.63 -6.42
N ILE A 70 -0.88 5.96 -6.36
CA ILE A 70 -1.89 6.66 -5.54
C ILE A 70 -3.18 6.87 -6.34
N VAL A 71 -3.84 5.76 -6.67
CA VAL A 71 -5.17 5.73 -7.27
C VAL A 71 -6.12 4.89 -6.39
N PRO A 72 -6.28 5.23 -5.10
CA PRO A 72 -6.93 4.34 -4.12
C PRO A 72 -8.35 3.95 -4.51
N HIS A 73 -9.08 4.83 -5.17
CA HIS A 73 -10.45 4.61 -5.62
C HIS A 73 -10.55 3.67 -6.84
N SER A 74 -9.47 3.48 -7.61
CA SER A 74 -9.48 2.78 -8.91
C SER A 74 -8.21 1.94 -9.15
N THR A 75 -7.65 1.34 -8.10
CA THR A 75 -6.45 0.49 -8.17
C THR A 75 -6.57 -0.64 -9.20
N SER A 76 -7.74 -1.27 -9.36
CA SER A 76 -7.94 -2.32 -10.38
C SER A 76 -7.69 -1.83 -11.80
N THR A 77 -8.15 -0.62 -12.14
CA THR A 77 -7.90 -0.01 -13.44
C THR A 77 -6.43 0.37 -13.61
N LEU A 78 -5.74 0.78 -12.53
CA LEU A 78 -4.29 0.99 -12.56
C LEU A 78 -3.53 -0.31 -12.84
N ILE A 79 -3.93 -1.41 -12.21
CA ILE A 79 -3.36 -2.75 -12.45
C ILE A 79 -3.51 -3.14 -13.92
N ASP A 80 -4.71 -2.96 -14.50
CA ASP A 80 -4.96 -3.24 -15.91
C ASP A 80 -4.04 -2.40 -16.83
N LEU A 81 -3.92 -1.09 -16.57
CA LEU A 81 -3.02 -0.21 -17.33
C LEU A 81 -1.53 -0.58 -17.20
N MET A 82 -1.15 -1.22 -16.09
CA MET A 82 0.21 -1.70 -15.84
C MET A 82 0.47 -3.11 -16.39
N GLY A 83 -0.50 -3.71 -17.10
CA GLY A 83 -0.35 -5.03 -17.74
C GLY A 83 -0.89 -6.20 -16.93
N GLY A 84 -1.75 -5.95 -15.94
CA GLY A 84 -2.40 -6.97 -15.12
C GLY A 84 -1.62 -7.33 -13.85
N ASP A 85 -2.14 -8.30 -13.11
CA ASP A 85 -1.68 -8.65 -11.75
C ASP A 85 -0.17 -8.92 -11.67
N ASP A 86 0.37 -9.77 -12.55
CA ASP A 86 1.78 -10.19 -12.49
C ASP A 86 2.74 -9.03 -12.82
N ALA A 87 2.40 -8.20 -13.81
CA ALA A 87 3.19 -7.03 -14.18
C ALA A 87 3.16 -5.98 -13.06
N PHE A 88 2.00 -5.77 -12.43
CA PHE A 88 1.84 -4.89 -11.29
C PHE A 88 2.65 -5.37 -10.07
N VAL A 89 2.59 -6.66 -9.74
CA VAL A 89 3.37 -7.27 -8.65
C VAL A 89 4.87 -7.17 -8.92
N SER A 90 5.31 -7.42 -10.17
CA SER A 90 6.71 -7.24 -10.57
C SER A 90 7.17 -5.79 -10.38
N ARG A 91 6.34 -4.82 -10.75
CA ARG A 91 6.62 -3.39 -10.59
C ARG A 91 6.72 -2.96 -9.13
N LEU A 92 5.81 -3.44 -8.28
CA LEU A 92 5.89 -3.22 -6.83
C LEU A 92 7.16 -3.85 -6.23
N ASN A 93 7.50 -5.08 -6.65
CA ASN A 93 8.71 -5.75 -6.19
C ASN A 93 9.97 -4.96 -6.56
N TYR A 94 10.05 -4.47 -7.80
CA TYR A 94 11.13 -3.61 -8.26
C TYR A 94 11.21 -2.32 -7.44
N PHE A 95 10.08 -1.63 -7.27
CA PHE A 95 9.98 -0.41 -6.48
C PHE A 95 10.52 -0.61 -5.06
N HIS A 96 10.00 -1.60 -4.32
CA HIS A 96 10.40 -1.89 -2.94
C HIS A 96 11.82 -2.49 -2.79
N ALA A 97 12.41 -3.03 -3.86
CA ALA A 97 13.78 -3.53 -3.87
C ALA A 97 14.81 -2.47 -4.30
N SER A 98 14.35 -1.28 -4.71
CA SER A 98 15.18 -0.19 -5.20
C SER A 98 15.15 1.01 -4.26
N PRO A 99 16.09 1.97 -4.40
CA PRO A 99 16.03 3.23 -3.66
C PRO A 99 14.85 4.16 -4.05
N LEU A 100 13.99 3.75 -4.98
CA LEU A 100 12.78 4.51 -5.35
C LEU A 100 11.74 4.50 -4.23
N ALA A 101 11.69 3.42 -3.44
CA ALA A 101 10.79 3.33 -2.31
C ALA A 101 11.35 4.08 -1.10
N ASP A 102 10.56 5.03 -0.61
CA ASP A 102 10.87 5.81 0.59
C ASP A 102 9.72 5.73 1.60
N ILE A 103 9.91 4.90 2.63
CA ILE A 103 8.96 4.69 3.71
C ILE A 103 8.90 5.87 4.70
N SER A 104 9.83 6.83 4.58
CA SER A 104 9.84 8.03 5.42
C SER A 104 8.82 9.09 5.00
N ASN A 105 8.06 8.86 3.92
CA ASN A 105 7.16 9.83 3.31
C ASN A 105 5.77 9.23 2.97
N GLU A 106 4.71 10.02 3.14
CA GLU A 106 3.29 9.62 3.05
C GLU A 106 2.88 8.98 1.71
N PRO A 107 3.37 9.44 0.54
CA PRO A 107 3.00 8.88 -0.77
C PRO A 107 3.22 7.36 -0.88
N VAL A 108 4.08 6.78 -0.04
CA VAL A 108 4.46 5.36 -0.11
C VAL A 108 3.63 4.47 0.81
N PHE A 109 2.92 5.02 1.80
CA PHE A 109 2.22 4.23 2.82
C PHE A 109 1.24 3.21 2.22
N LEU A 110 0.36 3.67 1.32
CA LEU A 110 -0.59 2.78 0.65
C LEU A 110 0.11 1.75 -0.25
N THR A 111 1.19 2.14 -0.93
CA THR A 111 1.91 1.30 -1.90
C THR A 111 2.36 -0.02 -1.29
N VAL A 112 2.75 -0.02 -0.01
CA VAL A 112 3.13 -1.23 0.74
C VAL A 112 2.01 -2.28 0.75
N TYR A 113 0.75 -1.82 0.72
CA TYR A 113 -0.44 -2.66 0.82
C TYR A 113 -1.05 -3.02 -0.54
N LEU A 114 -0.54 -2.50 -1.67
CA LEU A 114 -1.21 -2.67 -2.97
C LEU A 114 -1.20 -4.09 -3.53
N TYR A 115 -0.37 -4.99 -3.01
CA TYR A 115 -0.42 -6.42 -3.36
C TYR A 115 -1.78 -7.07 -3.06
N HIS A 116 -2.55 -6.52 -2.11
CA HIS A 116 -3.93 -6.93 -1.85
C HIS A 116 -4.83 -6.85 -3.09
N TYR A 117 -4.68 -5.80 -3.90
CA TYR A 117 -5.48 -5.60 -5.11
C TYR A 117 -5.06 -6.52 -6.26
N ALA A 118 -3.86 -7.09 -6.21
CA ALA A 118 -3.36 -8.11 -7.14
C ALA A 118 -3.50 -9.55 -6.59
N GLY A 119 -4.21 -9.74 -5.48
CA GLY A 119 -4.44 -11.07 -4.89
C GLY A 119 -3.20 -11.70 -4.26
N ARG A 120 -2.26 -10.89 -3.76
CA ARG A 120 -1.02 -11.32 -3.12
C ARG A 120 -0.80 -10.64 -1.76
N PRO A 121 -1.78 -10.64 -0.83
CA PRO A 121 -1.67 -9.93 0.44
C PRO A 121 -0.49 -10.41 1.31
N GLY A 122 -0.02 -11.65 1.12
CA GLY A 122 1.18 -12.16 1.79
C GLY A 122 2.43 -11.32 1.50
N LEU A 123 2.56 -10.77 0.30
CA LEU A 123 3.68 -9.87 -0.03
C LEU A 123 3.58 -8.53 0.71
N SER A 124 2.37 -8.02 0.95
CA SER A 124 2.19 -6.83 1.81
C SER A 124 2.59 -7.12 3.27
N ALA A 125 2.26 -8.31 3.78
CA ALA A 125 2.71 -8.73 5.10
C ALA A 125 4.25 -8.81 5.18
N GLU A 126 4.90 -9.40 4.17
CA GLU A 126 6.37 -9.42 4.06
C GLU A 126 6.96 -8.01 4.08
N ARG A 127 6.40 -7.07 3.30
CA ARG A 127 6.89 -5.69 3.27
C ARG A 127 6.75 -4.98 4.61
N ILE A 128 5.61 -5.11 5.28
CA ILE A 128 5.37 -4.45 6.57
C ILE A 128 6.26 -5.03 7.68
N HIS A 129 6.38 -6.36 7.75
CA HIS A 129 7.27 -7.04 8.70
C HIS A 129 8.76 -6.78 8.44
N LYS A 130 9.12 -6.32 7.23
CA LYS A 130 10.45 -5.78 6.94
C LYS A 130 10.58 -4.31 7.31
N TYR A 131 9.68 -3.45 6.85
CA TYR A 131 9.81 -2.00 6.98
C TYR A 131 9.74 -1.55 8.44
N ILE A 132 8.72 -1.99 9.20
CA ILE A 132 8.51 -1.50 10.56
C ILE A 132 9.73 -1.76 11.46
N PRO A 133 10.28 -2.98 11.57
CA PRO A 133 11.46 -3.22 12.41
C PRO A 133 12.75 -2.56 11.90
N SER A 134 12.85 -2.29 10.59
CA SER A 134 14.04 -1.67 10.01
C SER A 134 14.07 -0.14 10.14
N ALA A 135 12.90 0.49 10.24
CA ALA A 135 12.75 1.93 10.10
C ALA A 135 12.28 2.60 11.41
N PHE A 136 11.66 1.85 12.33
CA PHE A 136 11.08 2.38 13.55
C PHE A 136 11.74 1.81 14.81
N ASN A 137 11.94 2.65 15.83
CA ASN A 137 12.36 2.20 17.16
C ASN A 137 11.91 3.19 18.26
N SER A 138 12.17 2.86 19.52
CA SER A 138 11.75 3.65 20.69
C SER A 138 12.73 4.74 21.13
N SER A 139 13.81 4.98 20.38
CA SER A 139 14.77 6.04 20.70
C SER A 139 14.26 7.42 20.29
N ARG A 140 14.97 8.49 20.72
CA ARG A 140 14.65 9.89 20.40
C ARG A 140 14.66 10.23 18.89
N GLY A 141 15.25 9.37 18.04
CA GLY A 141 15.24 9.50 16.58
C GLY A 141 14.67 8.26 15.89
N GLY A 142 13.74 7.57 16.55
CA GLY A 142 13.23 6.29 16.10
C GLY A 142 12.15 6.34 15.01
N LEU A 143 11.95 7.48 14.36
CA LEU A 143 11.10 7.60 13.17
C LEU A 143 11.98 7.69 11.92
N PRO A 144 11.53 7.14 10.77
CA PRO A 144 12.31 7.20 9.54
C PRO A 144 12.31 8.58 8.88
N GLY A 145 11.35 9.44 9.21
CA GLY A 145 11.15 10.76 8.66
C GLY A 145 10.42 11.67 9.65
N ASN A 146 9.84 12.74 9.13
CA ASN A 146 8.99 13.62 9.92
C ASN A 146 7.76 12.84 10.42
N ASP A 147 7.21 13.27 11.56
CA ASP A 147 5.96 12.68 12.05
C ASP A 147 4.73 13.22 11.30
N ASP A 148 4.88 14.40 10.69
CA ASP A 148 3.86 15.12 9.90
C ASP A 148 2.50 15.16 10.59
N SER A 149 2.53 15.66 11.83
CA SER A 149 1.35 15.81 12.69
C SER A 149 0.62 14.49 12.99
N GLY A 150 1.37 13.40 13.12
CA GLY A 150 0.87 12.07 13.45
C GLY A 150 0.59 11.18 12.24
N ALA A 151 0.92 11.60 11.02
CA ALA A 151 0.79 10.75 9.83
C ALA A 151 1.68 9.50 9.96
N MET A 152 2.95 9.69 10.30
CA MET A 152 3.91 8.60 10.49
C MET A 152 3.55 7.72 11.70
N GLY A 153 3.18 8.35 12.82
CA GLY A 153 2.68 7.64 14.00
C GLY A 153 1.42 6.81 13.73
N ALA A 154 0.47 7.34 12.96
CA ALA A 154 -0.74 6.61 12.57
C ALA A 154 -0.42 5.46 11.61
N PHE A 155 0.48 5.66 10.66
CA PHE A 155 0.96 4.59 9.78
C PHE A 155 1.56 3.43 10.58
N LEU A 156 2.41 3.73 11.57
CA LEU A 156 2.96 2.73 12.48
C LEU A 156 1.85 2.02 13.25
N ALA A 157 0.96 2.77 13.92
CA ALA A 157 -0.11 2.23 14.76
C ALA A 157 -1.04 1.25 14.00
N PHE A 158 -1.44 1.62 12.79
CA PHE A 158 -2.23 0.78 11.91
C PHE A 158 -1.45 -0.45 11.45
N SER A 159 -0.20 -0.27 11.00
CA SER A 159 0.66 -1.37 10.55
C SER A 159 0.87 -2.42 11.66
N VAL A 160 1.13 -1.98 12.91
CA VAL A 160 1.34 -2.92 14.03
C VAL A 160 0.05 -3.61 14.49
N MET A 161 -1.09 -2.94 14.31
CA MET A 161 -2.43 -3.49 14.54
C MET A 161 -2.84 -4.53 13.49
N GLY A 162 -2.15 -4.58 12.34
CA GLY A 162 -2.49 -5.49 11.24
C GLY A 162 -3.60 -4.96 10.32
N LEU A 163 -3.76 -3.64 10.25
CA LEU A 163 -4.76 -3.00 9.38
C LEU A 163 -4.17 -1.79 8.66
N PHE A 164 -4.66 -1.45 7.48
CA PHE A 164 -4.36 -0.17 6.83
C PHE A 164 -5.62 0.46 6.22
N PRO A 165 -6.03 1.68 6.63
CA PRO A 165 -7.22 2.33 6.10
C PRO A 165 -6.98 2.88 4.70
N VAL A 166 -7.86 2.54 3.76
CA VAL A 166 -7.83 3.13 2.42
C VAL A 166 -8.67 4.41 2.42
N ALA A 167 -8.03 5.55 2.19
CA ALA A 167 -8.67 6.86 2.26
C ALA A 167 -9.93 6.94 1.38
N GLY A 168 -11.01 7.50 1.95
CA GLY A 168 -12.28 7.70 1.27
C GLY A 168 -13.12 6.43 1.06
N GLN A 169 -12.74 5.30 1.64
CA GLN A 169 -13.43 4.02 1.45
C GLN A 169 -13.72 3.30 2.77
N ASN A 170 -14.77 2.48 2.79
CA ASN A 170 -15.05 1.55 3.88
C ASN A 170 -14.15 0.30 3.80
N VAL A 171 -12.83 0.49 3.79
CA VAL A 171 -11.83 -0.56 3.55
C VAL A 171 -10.63 -0.39 4.46
N TYR A 172 -10.34 -1.44 5.21
CA TYR A 172 -9.09 -1.66 5.92
C TYR A 172 -8.41 -2.90 5.35
N LEU A 173 -7.19 -2.77 4.83
CA LEU A 173 -6.40 -3.89 4.29
C LEU A 173 -5.79 -4.67 5.45
N ILE A 174 -5.85 -6.01 5.39
CA ILE A 174 -5.49 -6.88 6.52
C ILE A 174 -4.07 -7.43 6.34
N THR A 175 -3.21 -7.19 7.32
CA THR A 175 -1.92 -7.89 7.48
C THR A 175 -1.87 -8.54 8.86
N PRO A 176 -1.03 -9.57 9.08
CA PRO A 176 -0.82 -10.08 10.42
C PRO A 176 -0.27 -8.99 11.36
N PRO A 177 -0.86 -8.78 12.54
CA PRO A 177 -0.37 -7.82 13.53
C PRO A 177 1.00 -8.22 14.08
N PHE A 178 1.65 -7.27 14.75
CA PHE A 178 2.90 -7.49 15.49
C PHE A 178 2.65 -8.00 16.92
N PHE A 179 1.40 -8.33 17.24
CA PHE A 179 0.96 -8.81 18.53
C PHE A 179 0.13 -10.08 18.34
N GLU A 180 0.13 -10.96 19.35
CA GLU A 180 -0.73 -12.15 19.35
C GLU A 180 -2.22 -11.77 19.29
N GLU A 181 -2.59 -10.68 19.97
CA GLU A 181 -3.94 -10.13 19.98
C GLU A 181 -3.91 -8.60 20.06
N VAL A 182 -4.81 -7.95 19.32
CA VAL A 182 -5.06 -6.51 19.39
C VAL A 182 -6.56 -6.28 19.57
N SER A 183 -6.94 -5.48 20.57
CA SER A 183 -8.34 -5.16 20.86
C SER A 183 -8.55 -3.64 20.94
N VAL A 184 -9.50 -3.14 20.16
CA VAL A 184 -9.84 -1.71 20.07
C VAL A 184 -11.25 -1.50 20.56
N ARG A 185 -11.40 -0.71 21.63
CA ARG A 185 -12.72 -0.32 22.15
C ARG A 185 -13.24 0.90 21.40
N SER A 186 -14.40 0.76 20.76
CA SER A 186 -15.10 1.87 20.13
C SER A 186 -15.56 2.87 21.21
N PRO A 187 -15.16 4.15 21.14
CA PRO A 187 -15.65 5.16 22.08
C PRO A 187 -17.13 5.49 21.86
N VAL A 188 -17.67 5.19 20.68
CA VAL A 188 -19.07 5.48 20.31
C VAL A 188 -20.00 4.38 20.79
N THR A 189 -19.64 3.11 20.57
CA THR A 189 -20.53 1.98 20.89
C THR A 189 -20.15 1.24 22.17
N GLY A 190 -18.95 1.49 22.71
CA GLY A 190 -18.39 0.78 23.85
C GLY A 190 -17.94 -0.65 23.56
N LYS A 191 -18.17 -1.16 22.34
CA LYS A 191 -17.84 -2.52 21.90
C LYS A 191 -16.36 -2.66 21.57
N ASN A 192 -15.83 -3.88 21.70
CA ASN A 192 -14.45 -4.21 21.36
C ASN A 192 -14.39 -4.91 20.01
N ALA A 193 -13.54 -4.42 19.11
CA ALA A 193 -13.16 -5.14 17.91
C ALA A 193 -11.78 -5.75 18.11
N THR A 194 -11.63 -7.03 17.79
CA THR A 194 -10.45 -7.82 18.17
C THR A 194 -9.85 -8.53 16.96
N ILE A 195 -8.54 -8.42 16.79
CA ILE A 195 -7.75 -9.22 15.85
C ILE A 195 -6.90 -10.15 16.69
N LYS A 196 -6.99 -11.46 16.47
CA LYS A 196 -6.17 -12.46 17.17
C LYS A 196 -5.50 -13.41 16.19
N CYS A 197 -4.31 -13.86 16.57
CA CYS A 197 -3.48 -14.73 15.73
C CYS A 197 -3.38 -16.14 16.31
N VAL A 198 -3.67 -17.14 15.48
CA VAL A 198 -3.35 -18.54 15.75
C VAL A 198 -2.02 -18.84 15.06
N GLY A 199 -1.03 -19.28 15.83
CA GLY A 199 0.33 -19.53 15.32
C GLY A 199 1.25 -18.31 15.31
N PHE A 200 0.93 -17.29 16.13
CA PHE A 200 1.82 -16.15 16.36
C PHE A 200 3.18 -16.60 16.90
N ASP A 201 4.25 -16.00 16.40
CA ASP A 201 5.59 -16.15 16.94
C ASP A 201 6.28 -14.78 17.03
N ALA A 202 6.94 -14.51 18.16
CA ALA A 202 7.61 -13.23 18.40
C ALA A 202 8.85 -13.00 17.51
N ALA A 203 9.29 -14.02 16.77
CA ALA A 203 10.38 -13.90 15.80
C ALA A 203 9.87 -13.52 14.40
N TYR A 204 8.55 -13.38 14.22
CA TYR A 204 7.88 -13.06 12.95
C TYR A 204 8.32 -13.97 11.81
N LYS A 205 8.38 -15.29 12.07
CA LYS A 205 8.56 -16.30 11.02
C LYS A 205 7.24 -16.60 10.32
N ASN A 206 6.16 -16.66 11.09
CA ASN A 206 4.81 -16.93 10.62
C ASN A 206 4.09 -15.61 10.30
N ILE A 207 4.41 -15.00 9.17
CA ILE A 207 3.85 -13.70 8.75
C ILE A 207 2.85 -13.80 7.60
N TYR A 208 2.44 -15.00 7.21
CA TYR A 208 1.49 -15.20 6.12
C TYR A 208 0.17 -15.75 6.65
N VAL A 209 -0.93 -15.06 6.35
CA VAL A 209 -2.28 -15.56 6.66
C VAL A 209 -2.55 -16.81 5.82
N GLN A 210 -2.86 -17.92 6.50
CA GLN A 210 -3.24 -19.20 5.89
C GLN A 210 -4.76 -19.32 5.75
N SER A 211 -5.48 -18.80 6.74
CA SER A 211 -6.94 -18.74 6.77
C SER A 211 -7.38 -17.68 7.77
N ALA A 212 -8.61 -17.17 7.61
CA ALA A 212 -9.21 -16.27 8.58
C ALA A 212 -10.64 -16.69 8.93
N LYS A 213 -11.08 -16.28 10.13
CA LYS A 213 -12.48 -16.32 10.54
C LYS A 213 -12.92 -14.95 11.02
N LEU A 214 -14.14 -14.54 10.68
CA LEU A 214 -14.78 -13.34 11.18
C LEU A 214 -16.01 -13.76 12.00
N ASP A 215 -15.99 -13.47 13.30
CA ASP A 215 -17.00 -13.91 14.27
C ASP A 215 -17.23 -15.44 14.24
N GLY A 216 -16.16 -16.21 14.01
CA GLY A 216 -16.19 -17.68 13.95
C GLY A 216 -16.48 -18.26 12.56
N GLU A 217 -16.97 -17.45 11.62
CA GLU A 217 -17.30 -17.87 10.26
C GLU A 217 -16.12 -17.73 9.32
N ALA A 218 -15.99 -18.62 8.33
CA ALA A 218 -14.89 -18.59 7.36
C ALA A 218 -14.83 -17.24 6.61
N TYR A 219 -13.64 -16.64 6.55
CA TYR A 219 -13.42 -15.33 5.95
C TYR A 219 -12.25 -15.36 4.98
N THR A 220 -12.51 -15.02 3.72
CA THR A 220 -11.53 -15.11 2.63
C THR A 220 -11.04 -13.76 2.12
N LYS A 221 -11.75 -12.66 2.45
CA LYS A 221 -11.41 -11.32 1.97
C LYS A 221 -10.16 -10.81 2.68
N SER A 222 -9.23 -10.23 1.92
CA SER A 222 -8.00 -9.64 2.46
C SER A 222 -8.20 -8.22 3.02
N TRP A 223 -9.44 -7.84 3.30
CA TRP A 223 -9.82 -6.52 3.77
C TRP A 223 -11.07 -6.63 4.62
N ILE A 224 -11.33 -5.64 5.46
CA ILE A 224 -12.55 -5.54 6.27
C ILE A 224 -13.12 -4.13 6.24
N GLY A 225 -14.42 -3.96 6.47
CA GLY A 225 -15.03 -2.64 6.59
C GLY A 225 -15.05 -2.12 8.04
N HIS A 226 -15.42 -0.84 8.18
CA HIS A 226 -15.52 -0.13 9.46
C HIS A 226 -16.54 -0.75 10.42
N GLU A 227 -17.48 -1.54 9.92
CA GLU A 227 -18.38 -2.34 10.73
C GLU A 227 -17.66 -3.32 11.66
N PHE A 228 -16.40 -3.67 11.38
CA PHE A 228 -15.52 -4.36 12.32
C PHE A 228 -15.46 -3.65 13.67
N PHE A 229 -15.21 -2.33 13.65
CA PHE A 229 -15.10 -1.50 14.85
C PHE A 229 -16.47 -1.15 15.45
N SER A 230 -17.43 -0.76 14.61
CA SER A 230 -18.74 -0.29 15.11
C SER A 230 -19.61 -1.42 15.65
N GLN A 231 -19.41 -2.66 15.20
CA GLN A 231 -20.16 -3.83 15.69
C GLN A 231 -19.39 -4.67 16.71
N GLY A 232 -18.09 -4.40 16.91
CA GLY A 232 -17.24 -5.14 17.85
C GLY A 232 -16.98 -6.57 17.42
N LYS A 233 -16.50 -6.75 16.20
CA LYS A 233 -16.26 -8.08 15.61
C LYS A 233 -14.92 -8.66 16.03
N THR A 234 -14.78 -9.98 15.89
CA THR A 234 -13.53 -10.71 16.12
C THR A 234 -13.01 -11.30 14.81
N LEU A 235 -11.80 -10.90 14.41
CA LEU A 235 -11.05 -11.46 13.29
C LEU A 235 -9.97 -12.39 13.83
N GLU A 236 -10.06 -13.68 13.53
CA GLU A 236 -9.05 -14.69 13.84
C GLU A 236 -8.22 -14.97 12.59
N LEU A 237 -6.90 -14.80 12.66
CA LEU A 237 -5.96 -15.06 11.58
C LEU A 237 -5.11 -16.28 11.94
N THR A 238 -5.15 -17.34 11.13
CA THR A 238 -4.21 -18.45 11.25
C THR A 238 -2.97 -18.14 10.43
N LEU A 239 -1.80 -18.15 11.06
CA LEU A 239 -0.53 -17.74 10.45
C LEU A 239 0.35 -18.95 10.09
N GLY A 240 1.22 -18.76 9.10
CA GLY A 240 2.20 -19.73 8.64
C GLY A 240 3.43 -19.06 8.03
N ASP A 241 4.46 -19.86 7.75
CA ASP A 241 5.81 -19.42 7.32
C ASP A 241 5.97 -19.24 5.81
N LYS A 242 4.92 -19.57 5.04
CA LYS A 242 4.88 -19.45 3.58
C LYS A 242 3.60 -18.77 3.13
N GLU A 243 3.69 -18.04 2.03
CA GLU A 243 2.51 -17.44 1.40
C GLU A 243 1.47 -18.52 1.03
N SER A 244 0.20 -18.19 1.24
CA SER A 244 -0.94 -19.06 0.95
C SER A 244 -1.83 -18.49 -0.16
N ASP A 245 -2.91 -19.19 -0.50
CA ASP A 245 -3.92 -18.69 -1.44
C ASP A 245 -4.99 -17.78 -0.78
N TRP A 246 -4.86 -17.46 0.51
CA TRP A 246 -5.81 -16.56 1.19
C TRP A 246 -5.79 -15.15 0.58
N GLY A 247 -6.97 -14.61 0.27
CA GLY A 247 -7.09 -13.29 -0.37
C GLY A 247 -6.78 -13.23 -1.86
N LYS A 248 -6.50 -14.38 -2.52
CA LYS A 248 -6.05 -14.41 -3.93
C LYS A 248 -7.16 -14.21 -4.95
N SER A 249 -8.34 -14.77 -4.69
CA SER A 249 -9.47 -14.74 -5.64
C SER A 249 -9.95 -13.31 -5.90
N LYS A 250 -10.54 -13.03 -7.07
CA LYS A 250 -10.99 -11.67 -7.40
C LYS A 250 -12.06 -11.15 -6.43
N GLU A 251 -12.90 -12.04 -5.89
CA GLU A 251 -13.97 -11.75 -4.93
C GLU A 251 -13.43 -11.45 -3.52
N ALA A 252 -12.24 -11.95 -3.22
CA ALA A 252 -11.55 -11.73 -1.96
C ALA A 252 -10.76 -10.41 -1.91
N ARG A 253 -10.52 -9.79 -3.07
CA ARG A 253 -9.77 -8.54 -3.18
C ARG A 253 -10.61 -7.33 -2.73
N PRO A 254 -9.96 -6.21 -2.35
CA PRO A 254 -10.66 -4.99 -1.98
C PRO A 254 -11.48 -4.42 -3.14
N PRO A 255 -12.59 -3.72 -2.87
CA PRO A 255 -13.39 -3.09 -3.90
C PRO A 255 -12.58 -2.01 -4.62
N SER A 256 -12.87 -1.83 -5.91
CA SER A 256 -12.20 -0.82 -6.72
C SER A 256 -13.17 -0.35 -7.81
N TYR A 257 -13.23 0.96 -8.03
CA TYR A 257 -14.06 1.53 -9.08
C TYR A 257 -13.40 1.28 -10.44
N VAL A 258 -14.16 0.70 -11.36
CA VAL A 258 -13.71 0.45 -12.74
C VAL A 258 -14.20 1.61 -13.61
N ALA A 259 -13.27 2.37 -14.18
CA ALA A 259 -13.65 3.32 -15.23
C ALA A 259 -14.06 2.52 -16.47
N VAL A 260 -15.24 2.76 -17.00
CA VAL A 260 -15.55 2.37 -18.37
C VAL A 260 -14.54 3.07 -19.27
N SER A 261 -13.71 2.30 -19.98
CA SER A 261 -12.79 2.84 -20.99
C SER A 261 -13.59 3.69 -21.97
N LYS A 262 -13.13 4.92 -22.22
CA LYS A 262 -13.62 5.68 -23.36
C LYS A 262 -13.13 4.93 -24.61
N THR A 263 -14.04 4.22 -25.27
CA THR A 263 -13.89 3.80 -26.68
C THR A 263 -13.63 4.99 -27.57
#